data_AF-A0A017TI23-F1
#
_entry.id   AF-A0A017TI23-F1
#
_cell.length_a   1.000
_cell.length_b   1.000
_cell.length_c   1.000
_cell.angle_alpha   90.00
_cell.angle_beta   90.00
_cell.angle_gamma   90.00
#
_symmetry.space_group_name_H-M   'P 1'
#
loop_
_entity.id
_entity.type
_entity.pdbx_description
1 polymer ?
#
loop_
_entity_poly.entity_id
_entity_poly.type
_entity_poly.pdbx_seq_one_letter_code
_entity_poly.pdbx_strand_id
1 'polypeptide(L)'
;MAWYDICVDAQEWYQQQLEEAEQRGRFKAMARLYGIRLGRPLTEAESANLAQRLDRLGEERVGEVMLTSSPDALARWLSDPAAQ
;
A
#
# COMPACT_ATOMS: atom_id res chain seq x y z
N MET A 1 26.81 22.22 20.61
CA MET A 1 25.57 21.44 20.76
C MET A 1 24.73 21.51 19.50
N ALA A 2 24.48 22.68 18.90
CA ALA A 2 23.71 22.83 17.65
C ALA A 2 24.14 21.95 16.44
N TRP A 3 25.43 21.65 16.26
CA TRP A 3 25.90 20.76 15.17
C TRP A 3 25.50 19.29 15.36
N TYR A 4 25.38 18.83 16.60
CA TYR A 4 24.93 17.47 16.90
C TYR A 4 23.44 17.33 16.57
N ASP A 5 22.63 18.31 16.98
CA ASP A 5 21.19 18.34 16.73
C ASP A 5 20.88 18.37 15.21
N ILE A 6 21.60 19.19 14.43
CA ILE A 6 21.45 19.24 12.96
C ILE A 6 21.73 17.87 12.31
N CYS A 7 22.77 17.16 12.76
CA CYS A 7 23.10 15.84 12.21
C CYS A 7 22.06 14.79 12.58
N VAL A 8 21.49 14.85 13.79
CA VAL A 8 20.42 13.95 14.23
C VAL A 8 19.14 14.21 13.42
N ASP A 9 18.72 15.46 13.28
CA ASP A 9 17.53 15.84 12.49
C ASP A 9 17.66 15.41 11.03
N ALA A 10 18.85 15.58 10.43
CA ALA A 10 19.11 15.15 9.05
C ALA A 10 19.05 13.62 8.89
N GLN A 11 19.52 12.88 9.90
CA GLN A 11 19.46 11.42 9.90
C GLN A 11 18.02 10.93 10.05
N GLU A 12 17.25 11.52 10.96
CA GLU A 12 15.83 11.20 11.16
C GLU A 12 15.01 11.47 9.90
N TRP A 13 15.21 12.64 9.28
CA TRP A 13 14.55 12.97 8.01
C TRP A 13 14.88 11.95 6.91
N TYR A 14 16.14 11.53 6.80
CA TYR A 14 16.54 10.55 5.80
C TYR A 14 15.88 9.18 6.03
N GLN A 15 15.80 8.73 7.29
CA GLN A 15 15.11 7.47 7.63
C GLN A 15 13.62 7.55 7.28
N GLN A 16 12.95 8.65 7.62
CA GLN A 16 11.55 8.87 7.27
C GLN A 16 11.33 8.81 5.76
N GLN A 17 12.21 9.42 4.97
CA GLN A 17 12.10 9.38 3.51
C GLN A 17 12.32 7.98 2.92
N LEU A 18 13.18 7.17 3.53
CA LEU A 18 13.36 5.76 3.15
C LEU A 18 12.09 4.95 3.43
N GLU A 19 11.50 5.10 4.62
CA GLU A 19 10.25 4.44 4.99
C GLU A 19 9.11 4.82 4.03
N GLU A 20 8.96 6.11 3.73
CA GLU A 20 7.95 6.56 2.76
C GLU A 20 8.20 6.01 1.35
N ALA A 21 9.47 5.97 0.90
CA ALA A 21 9.82 5.43 -0.40
C ALA A 21 9.50 3.93 -0.48
N GLU A 22 9.78 3.20 0.58
CA GLU A 22 9.46 1.80 0.72
C GLU A 22 7.94 1.56 0.69
N GLN A 23 7.16 2.30 1.50
CA GLN A 23 5.69 2.22 1.50
C GLN A 23 5.10 2.52 0.10
N ARG A 24 5.60 3.56 -0.58
CA ARG A 24 5.19 3.89 -1.96
C ARG A 24 5.52 2.77 -2.93
N GLY A 25 6.68 2.13 -2.78
CA GLY A 25 7.10 1.00 -3.59
C GLY A 25 6.18 -0.22 -3.41
N ARG A 26 5.92 -0.57 -2.14
CA ARG A 26 5.01 -1.67 -1.74
C ARG A 26 3.60 -1.45 -2.30
N PHE A 27 3.05 -0.25 -2.15
CA PHE A 27 1.75 0.10 -2.72
C PHE A 27 1.72 -0.06 -4.25
N LYS A 28 2.70 0.50 -4.96
CA LYS A 28 2.76 0.41 -6.44
C LYS A 28 2.85 -1.03 -6.93
N ALA A 29 3.65 -1.87 -6.27
CA ALA A 29 3.76 -3.28 -6.60
C ALA A 29 2.41 -3.99 -6.42
N MET A 30 1.74 -3.78 -5.28
CA MET A 30 0.47 -4.43 -4.99
C MET A 30 -0.66 -3.95 -5.92
N ALA A 31 -0.76 -2.65 -6.17
CA ALA A 31 -1.72 -2.09 -7.12
C ALA A 31 -1.52 -2.70 -8.52
N ARG A 32 -0.27 -2.89 -8.97
CA ARG A 32 0.00 -3.53 -10.25
C ARG A 32 -0.48 -4.98 -10.28
N LEU A 33 -0.24 -5.77 -9.23
CA LEU A 33 -0.66 -7.17 -9.16
C LEU A 33 -2.18 -7.31 -9.13
N TYR A 34 -2.87 -6.45 -8.36
CA TYR A 34 -4.32 -6.38 -8.36
C TYR A 34 -4.88 -6.04 -9.74
N GLY A 35 -4.28 -5.07 -10.44
CA GLY A 35 -4.72 -4.73 -11.80
C GLY A 35 -4.55 -5.87 -12.80
N ILE A 36 -3.45 -6.63 -12.69
CA ILE A 36 -3.25 -7.86 -13.49
C ILE A 36 -4.35 -8.89 -13.16
N ARG A 37 -4.63 -9.11 -11.87
CA ARG A 37 -5.62 -10.08 -11.41
C ARG A 37 -7.05 -9.74 -11.88
N LEU A 38 -7.38 -8.45 -11.94
CA LEU A 38 -8.66 -7.94 -12.42
C LEU A 38 -8.74 -7.83 -13.96
N GLY A 39 -7.61 -7.93 -14.66
CA GLY A 39 -7.53 -7.71 -16.11
C GLY A 39 -7.70 -6.24 -16.52
N ARG A 40 -7.62 -5.29 -15.59
CA ARG A 40 -7.75 -3.84 -15.83
C ARG A 40 -7.01 -3.03 -14.76
N PRO A 41 -6.65 -1.76 -15.03
CA PRO A 41 -6.16 -0.87 -13.98
C PRO A 41 -7.17 -0.70 -12.84
N LEU A 42 -6.67 -0.44 -11.62
CA LEU A 42 -7.52 -0.01 -10.52
C LEU A 42 -8.03 1.41 -10.80
N THR A 43 -9.26 1.67 -10.38
CA THR A 43 -9.78 3.03 -10.28
C THR A 43 -9.08 3.78 -9.13
N GLU A 44 -9.25 5.10 -9.09
CA GLU A 44 -8.74 5.93 -7.99
C GLU A 44 -9.32 5.51 -6.63
N ALA A 45 -10.62 5.22 -6.57
CA ALA A 45 -11.28 4.75 -5.36
C ALA A 45 -10.76 3.38 -4.90
N GLU A 46 -10.61 2.42 -5.82
CA GLU A 46 -10.03 1.11 -5.51
C GLU A 46 -8.56 1.24 -5.04
N SER A 47 -7.81 2.17 -5.63
CA SER A 47 -6.43 2.47 -5.23
C SER A 47 -6.36 3.05 -3.82
N ALA A 48 -7.25 3.99 -3.48
CA ALA A 48 -7.34 4.57 -2.14
C ALA A 48 -7.74 3.51 -1.08
N ASN A 49 -8.70 2.64 -1.42
CA ASN A 49 -9.10 1.55 -0.53
C ASN A 49 -7.97 0.52 -0.35
N LEU A 50 -7.24 0.18 -1.42
CA LEU A 50 -6.07 -0.70 -1.31
C LEU A 50 -4.98 -0.09 -0.41
N ALA A 51 -4.71 1.21 -0.52
CA ALA A 51 -3.75 1.90 0.34
C ALA A 51 -4.16 1.82 1.83
N GLN A 52 -5.42 2.12 2.15
CA GLN A 52 -5.94 2.01 3.51
C GLN A 52 -5.88 0.57 4.05
N ARG A 53 -6.12 -0.42 3.19
CA ARG A 53 -6.06 -1.84 3.57
C ARG A 53 -4.63 -2.31 3.79
N LEU A 54 -3.67 -1.85 2.98
CA LEU A 54 -2.25 -2.14 3.20
C LEU A 54 -1.77 -1.59 4.53
N ASP A 55 -2.18 -0.38 4.90
CA ASP A 55 -1.88 0.24 6.19
C ASP A 55 -2.53 -0.54 7.36
N ARG A 56 -3.81 -0.90 7.24
CA ARG A 56 -4.57 -1.58 8.31
C ARG A 56 -4.22 -3.07 8.48
N LEU A 57 -4.06 -3.79 7.38
CA LEU A 57 -3.99 -5.26 7.35
C LEU A 57 -2.58 -5.79 7.07
N GLY A 58 -1.70 -4.95 6.54
CA GLY A 58 -0.38 -5.36 6.07
C GLY A 58 -0.40 -6.12 4.75
N GLU A 59 0.78 -6.26 4.16
CA GLU A 59 0.98 -6.87 2.83
C GLU A 59 0.58 -8.34 2.77
N GLU A 60 0.89 -9.12 3.81
CA GLU A 60 0.61 -10.55 3.83
C GLU A 60 -0.88 -10.82 3.65
N ARG A 61 -1.72 -10.14 4.44
CA ARG A 61 -3.17 -10.32 4.37
C ARG A 61 -3.76 -9.81 3.06
N VAL A 62 -3.28 -8.67 2.57
CA VAL A 62 -3.70 -8.11 1.28
C VAL A 62 -3.30 -9.03 0.11
N GLY A 63 -2.13 -9.66 0.19
CA GLY A 63 -1.65 -10.65 -0.78
C GLY A 63 -2.47 -11.93 -0.74
N GLU A 64 -2.80 -12.44 0.44
CA GLU A 64 -3.65 -13.62 0.61
C GLU A 64 -5.03 -13.42 -0.04
N VAL A 65 -5.69 -12.28 0.19
CA VAL A 65 -6.98 -11.97 -0.42
C VAL A 65 -6.89 -11.94 -1.94
N MET A 66 -5.84 -11.34 -2.50
CA MET A 66 -5.60 -11.31 -3.95
C MET A 66 -5.47 -12.71 -4.55
N LEU A 67 -4.75 -13.60 -3.89
CA LEU A 67 -4.48 -14.96 -4.36
C LEU A 67 -5.69 -15.89 -4.22
N THR A 68 -6.50 -15.69 -3.18
CA THR A 68 -7.62 -16.57 -2.83
C THR A 68 -8.96 -16.13 -3.40
N SER A 69 -9.11 -14.84 -3.77
CA SER A 69 -10.36 -14.30 -4.32
C SER A 69 -10.49 -14.53 -5.81
N SER A 70 -11.72 -14.71 -6.30
CA SER A 70 -12.04 -14.55 -7.72
C SER A 70 -11.91 -13.07 -8.15
N PRO A 71 -11.75 -12.76 -9.45
CA PRO A 71 -11.71 -11.38 -9.92
C PRO A 71 -12.91 -10.53 -9.48
N ASP A 72 -14.12 -11.11 -9.53
CA ASP A 72 -15.35 -10.41 -9.14
C ASP A 72 -15.45 -10.20 -7.63
N ALA A 73 -14.96 -11.14 -6.82
CA ALA A 73 -14.89 -10.97 -5.38
C ALA A 73 -13.85 -9.91 -5.01
N LEU A 74 -12.72 -9.90 -5.70
CA LEU A 74 -11.65 -8.93 -5.50
C LEU A 74 -12.08 -7.50 -5.86
N ALA A 75 -12.81 -7.33 -6.96
CA ALA A 75 -13.36 -6.03 -7.35
C ALA A 75 -14.37 -5.49 -6.31
N ARG A 76 -15.24 -6.37 -5.78
CA ARG A 76 -16.16 -5.99 -4.69
C ARG A 76 -15.41 -5.61 -3.42
N TRP A 77 -14.42 -6.42 -3.04
CA TRP A 77 -13.60 -6.16 -1.85
C TRP A 77 -12.83 -4.83 -1.93
N LEU A 78 -12.34 -4.47 -3.12
CA LEU A 78 -11.71 -3.16 -3.36
C LEU A 78 -12.70 -2.00 -3.41
N SER A 79 -13.95 -2.24 -3.82
CA SER A 79 -14.98 -1.21 -3.93
C SER A 79 -15.68 -0.91 -2.61
N ASP A 80 -15.67 -1.86 -1.67
CA ASP A 80 -16.27 -1.72 -0.35
C ASP A 80 -15.21 -1.28 0.69
N PRO A 81 -15.28 -0.06 1.24
CA PRO A 81 -14.37 0.41 2.29
C PRO A 81 -14.49 -0.40 3.59
N ALA A 82 -15.64 -1.04 3.84
CA ALA A 82 -15.92 -1.78 5.07
C ALA A 82 -15.56 -3.26 5.00
N ALA A 83 -15.29 -3.81 3.80
CA ALA A 83 -14.95 -5.23 3.68
C ALA A 83 -13.66 -5.55 4.47
N GLN A 84 -13.63 -6.71 5.14
CA GLN A 84 -12.53 -7.08 6.04
C GLN A 84 -11.33 -7.67 5.30
#